data_AF-A0A530R012-F1
#
_entry.id   AF-A0A530R012-F1
#
_cell.length_a   1.000
_cell.length_b   1.000
_cell.length_c   1.000
_cell.angle_alpha   90.00
_cell.angle_beta   90.00
_cell.angle_gamma   90.00
#
_symmetry.space_group_name_H-M   'P 1'
#
loop_
_entity.id
_entity.type
_entity.pdbx_description
1 polymer ?
#
loop_
_entity_poly.entity_id
_entity_poly.type
_entity_poly.pdbx_seq_one_letter_code
_entity_poly.pdbx_strand_id
1 'polypeptide(L)'
;YGPEALRAVNESSIELLLDLRNEFGTAETPCVISGAIGPRGDGYKAGNMDANEAEAYHAAQIESFARTEADMVAAYTLTNFHEAIGVARAAKAHAMPCMISFTVETDGKLVTGMALGEAIDRVDDATVGAPAYYMINCAHPTHFMQALKKGERWLDRVYGVKANASAKSHAELDESETLDAGDPDDLGRRYSGLRASFPTMRILGGCCGTDHRHIAAICEACVPQAA
;
A
#
# COMPACT_ATOMS: atom_id res chain seq x y z
N TYR A 1 13.85 -19.72 1.12
CA TYR A 1 15.01 -19.46 2.00
C TYR A 1 14.56 -19.64 3.45
N GLY A 2 15.46 -19.92 4.40
CA GLY A 2 15.11 -20.15 5.82
C GLY A 2 14.95 -18.85 6.63
N PRO A 3 14.57 -18.93 7.92
CA PRO A 3 14.34 -17.77 8.78
C PRO A 3 15.51 -16.79 8.88
N GLU A 4 16.75 -17.29 8.92
CA GLU A 4 17.95 -16.44 8.97
C GLU A 4 18.15 -15.65 7.68
N ALA A 5 17.92 -16.28 6.53
CA ALA A 5 18.02 -15.62 5.24
C ALA A 5 16.88 -14.61 5.02
N LEU A 6 15.67 -14.89 5.54
CA LEU A 6 14.58 -13.92 5.58
C LEU A 6 14.99 -12.69 6.40
N ARG A 7 15.55 -12.91 7.59
CA ARG A 7 15.99 -11.82 8.45
C ARG A 7 17.08 -10.99 7.79
N ALA A 8 18.12 -11.64 7.27
CA ALA A 8 19.25 -10.97 6.63
C ALA A 8 18.81 -10.08 5.45
N VAL A 9 17.91 -10.56 4.56
CA VAL A 9 17.46 -9.74 3.43
C VAL A 9 16.64 -8.53 3.89
N ASN A 10 15.83 -8.66 4.96
CA ASN A 10 15.06 -7.54 5.50
C ASN A 10 15.96 -6.53 6.20
N GLU A 11 16.92 -6.98 7.02
CA GLU A 11 17.90 -6.11 7.69
C GLU A 11 18.73 -5.32 6.65
N SER A 12 19.30 -6.00 5.64
CA SER A 12 20.06 -5.33 4.57
C SER A 12 19.21 -4.38 3.71
N SER A 13 17.92 -4.68 3.52
CA SER A 13 17.01 -3.78 2.80
C SER A 13 16.80 -2.48 3.57
N ILE A 14 16.67 -2.54 4.90
CA ILE A 14 16.54 -1.34 5.74
C ILE A 14 17.85 -0.56 5.81
N GLU A 15 19.00 -1.24 5.90
CA GLU A 15 20.33 -0.60 5.86
C GLU A 15 20.54 0.22 4.58
N LEU A 16 20.15 -0.32 3.41
CA LEU A 16 20.19 0.43 2.16
C LEU A 16 19.29 1.68 2.19
N LEU A 17 18.09 1.57 2.77
CA LEU A 17 17.17 2.70 2.88
C LEU A 17 17.66 3.76 3.88
N LEU A 18 18.40 3.36 4.91
CA LEU A 18 19.07 4.26 5.85
C LEU A 18 20.13 5.10 5.15
N ASP A 19 20.95 4.49 4.29
CA ASP A 19 21.93 5.23 3.49
C ASP A 19 21.26 6.30 2.63
N LEU A 20 20.16 5.94 1.95
CA LEU A 20 19.37 6.89 1.15
C LEU A 20 18.74 7.99 2.00
N ARG A 21 18.20 7.66 3.19
CA ARG A 21 17.69 8.67 4.13
C ARG A 21 18.78 9.62 4.56
N ASN A 22 19.98 9.12 4.85
CA ASN A 22 21.12 9.94 5.28
C ASN A 22 21.60 10.88 4.16
N GLU A 23 21.50 10.45 2.91
CA GLU A 23 21.89 11.25 1.74
C GLU A 23 20.83 12.30 1.36
N PHE A 24 19.55 11.93 1.36
CA PHE A 24 18.47 12.75 0.78
C PHE A 24 17.50 13.35 1.80
N GLY A 25 17.48 12.86 3.04
CA GLY A 25 16.59 13.34 4.08
C GLY A 25 16.99 14.72 4.60
N THR A 26 16.02 15.63 4.70
CA THR A 26 16.21 16.96 5.30
C THR A 26 15.12 17.24 6.34
N ALA A 27 15.24 18.35 7.08
CA ALA A 27 14.18 18.77 7.99
C ALA A 27 12.89 19.16 7.23
N GLU A 28 13.04 19.67 6.01
CA GLU A 28 11.94 20.07 5.12
C GLU A 28 11.34 18.88 4.35
N THR A 29 12.14 17.85 4.08
CA THR A 29 11.74 16.63 3.36
C THR A 29 12.16 15.37 4.15
N PRO A 30 11.52 15.09 5.30
CA PRO A 30 11.85 13.91 6.08
C PRO A 30 11.50 12.62 5.32
N CYS A 31 12.42 11.65 5.35
CA CYS A 31 12.24 10.36 4.67
C CYS A 31 11.82 9.26 5.65
N VAL A 32 10.57 8.81 5.58
CA VAL A 32 10.07 7.66 6.34
C VAL A 32 10.51 6.36 5.67
N ILE A 33 11.08 5.44 6.44
CA ILE A 33 11.49 4.09 6.03
C ILE A 33 10.42 3.13 6.49
N SER A 34 9.83 2.42 5.53
CA SER A 34 8.84 1.39 5.82
C SER A 34 9.36 0.01 5.44
N GLY A 35 9.30 -0.93 6.39
CA GLY A 35 9.50 -2.36 6.11
C GLY A 35 8.35 -2.88 5.26
N ALA A 36 8.61 -3.13 3.98
CA ALA A 36 7.59 -3.53 3.02
C ALA A 36 7.28 -5.03 3.12
N ILE A 37 5.99 -5.37 3.20
CA ILE A 37 5.48 -6.74 3.22
C ILE A 37 4.41 -6.88 2.13
N GLY A 38 4.42 -7.99 1.40
CA GLY A 38 3.34 -8.38 0.49
C GLY A 38 2.47 -9.48 1.09
N PRO A 39 1.39 -9.87 0.41
CA PRO A 39 0.61 -11.04 0.82
C PRO A 39 1.48 -12.31 0.77
N ARG A 40 1.12 -13.33 1.55
CA ARG A 40 1.73 -14.66 1.51
C ARG A 40 1.62 -15.29 0.12
N GLY A 41 0.47 -15.07 -0.52
CA GLY A 41 0.15 -15.60 -1.85
C GLY A 41 0.41 -14.59 -2.96
N ASP A 42 -0.14 -14.90 -4.13
CA ASP A 42 -0.20 -13.97 -5.24
C ASP A 42 -1.15 -12.80 -4.91
N GLY A 43 -0.68 -11.57 -5.07
CA GLY A 43 -1.43 -10.34 -4.78
C GLY A 43 -2.64 -10.09 -5.68
N TYR A 44 -2.89 -10.94 -6.67
CA TYR A 44 -4.07 -10.89 -7.54
C TYR A 44 -4.96 -12.13 -7.43
N LYS A 45 -4.66 -13.01 -6.47
CA LYS A 45 -5.48 -14.19 -6.18
C LYS A 45 -6.02 -14.12 -4.76
N ALA A 46 -7.20 -14.69 -4.55
CA ALA A 46 -7.78 -14.78 -3.22
C ALA A 46 -6.85 -15.59 -2.31
N GLY A 47 -6.30 -14.94 -1.29
CA GLY A 47 -5.57 -15.61 -0.22
C GLY A 47 -6.54 -16.48 0.59
N ASN A 48 -6.05 -17.63 1.04
CA ASN A 48 -6.79 -18.52 1.94
C ASN A 48 -5.99 -18.70 3.22
N MET A 49 -6.25 -17.81 4.18
CA MET A 49 -5.55 -17.76 5.45
C MET A 49 -6.44 -17.05 6.47
N ASP A 50 -6.54 -17.61 7.68
CA ASP A 50 -7.20 -16.90 8.77
C ASP A 50 -6.27 -15.87 9.44
N ALA A 51 -6.82 -15.05 10.33
CA ALA A 51 -6.07 -13.98 10.97
C ALA A 51 -4.93 -14.47 11.88
N ASN A 52 -5.08 -15.63 12.53
CA ASN A 52 -4.06 -16.18 13.43
C ASN A 52 -2.92 -16.81 12.62
N GLU A 53 -3.26 -17.51 11.55
CA GLU A 53 -2.27 -18.02 10.59
C GLU A 53 -1.47 -16.86 9.98
N ALA A 54 -2.14 -15.79 9.57
CA ALA A 54 -1.49 -14.61 9.01
C ALA A 54 -0.58 -13.90 10.02
N GLU A 55 -1.02 -13.76 11.27
CA GLU A 55 -0.19 -13.22 12.35
C GLU A 55 1.09 -14.04 12.53
N ALA A 56 0.96 -15.37 12.63
CA ALA A 56 2.10 -16.27 12.79
C ALA A 56 3.05 -16.23 11.58
N TYR A 57 2.51 -16.12 10.36
CA TYR A 57 3.30 -16.08 9.13
C TYR A 57 4.11 -14.78 9.00
N HIS A 58 3.49 -13.63 9.24
CA HIS A 58 4.11 -12.32 9.05
C HIS A 58 5.00 -11.89 10.22
N ALA A 59 4.84 -12.50 11.41
CA ALA A 59 5.59 -12.16 12.62
C ALA A 59 7.12 -12.16 12.43
N ALA A 60 7.69 -13.17 11.79
CA ALA A 60 9.15 -13.28 11.64
C ALA A 60 9.76 -12.14 10.79
N GLN A 61 9.06 -11.71 9.73
CA GLN A 61 9.51 -10.60 8.91
C GLN A 61 9.37 -9.26 9.66
N ILE A 62 8.25 -9.08 10.37
CA ILE A 62 7.99 -7.89 11.18
C ILE A 62 9.00 -7.77 12.34
N GLU A 63 9.32 -8.87 13.02
CA GLU A 63 10.37 -8.91 14.04
C GLU A 63 11.72 -8.46 13.48
N SER A 64 12.04 -8.85 12.24
CA SER A 64 13.27 -8.43 11.59
C SER A 64 13.30 -6.92 11.39
N PHE A 65 12.20 -6.29 10.97
CA PHE A 65 12.12 -4.83 10.88
C PHE A 65 12.21 -4.13 12.23
N ALA A 66 11.58 -4.69 13.28
CA ALA A 66 11.62 -4.11 14.63
C ALA A 66 13.02 -4.08 15.25
N ARG A 67 14.00 -4.80 14.67
CA ARG A 67 15.42 -4.81 15.06
C ARG A 67 16.27 -3.81 14.28
N THR A 68 15.65 -3.04 13.40
CA THR A 68 16.29 -2.05 12.52
C THR A 68 15.67 -0.67 12.77
N GLU A 69 16.08 0.31 11.97
CA GLU A 69 15.67 1.70 12.00
C GLU A 69 14.48 1.96 11.06
N ALA A 70 13.77 0.90 10.65
CA ALA A 70 12.47 1.05 10.02
C ALA A 70 11.53 1.80 10.97
N ASP A 71 10.82 2.81 10.48
CA ASP A 71 9.89 3.57 11.33
C ASP A 71 8.53 2.88 11.45
N MET A 72 8.19 2.04 10.46
CA MET A 72 6.90 1.37 10.37
C MET A 72 6.92 0.16 9.44
N VAL A 73 5.87 -0.66 9.53
CA VAL A 73 5.56 -1.71 8.54
C VAL A 73 4.61 -1.16 7.48
N ALA A 74 4.85 -1.48 6.22
CA ALA A 74 3.91 -1.22 5.13
C ALA A 74 3.52 -2.51 4.42
N ALA A 75 2.29 -2.97 4.68
CA ALA A 75 1.73 -4.12 3.98
C ALA A 75 1.01 -3.68 2.72
N TYR A 76 1.48 -4.16 1.58
CA TYR A 76 1.00 -3.81 0.25
C TYR A 76 0.25 -4.96 -0.39
N THR A 77 -0.72 -4.62 -1.25
CA THR A 77 -1.39 -5.56 -2.15
C THR A 77 -2.10 -6.70 -1.41
N LEU A 78 -2.65 -6.45 -0.23
CA LEU A 78 -3.43 -7.47 0.46
C LEU A 78 -4.76 -7.72 -0.27
N THR A 79 -5.16 -8.98 -0.37
CA THR A 79 -6.34 -9.43 -1.13
C THR A 79 -7.51 -9.83 -0.24
N ASN A 80 -7.31 -9.84 1.08
CA ASN A 80 -8.29 -10.26 2.06
C ASN A 80 -8.03 -9.57 3.41
N PHE A 81 -9.10 -9.35 4.19
CA PHE A 81 -9.02 -8.65 5.47
C PHE A 81 -8.42 -9.52 6.61
N HIS A 82 -8.45 -10.85 6.51
CA HIS A 82 -7.86 -11.73 7.53
C HIS A 82 -6.35 -11.56 7.61
N GLU A 83 -5.69 -11.50 6.46
CA GLU A 83 -4.26 -11.26 6.38
C GLU A 83 -3.88 -9.87 6.89
N ALA A 84 -4.71 -8.86 6.59
CA ALA A 84 -4.55 -7.52 7.14
C ALA A 84 -4.63 -7.50 8.67
N ILE A 85 -5.59 -8.23 9.26
CA ILE A 85 -5.69 -8.39 10.73
C ILE A 85 -4.41 -9.03 11.28
N GLY A 86 -3.92 -10.08 10.65
CA GLY A 86 -2.70 -10.79 11.08
C GLY A 86 -1.46 -9.88 11.08
N VAL A 87 -1.25 -9.14 10.00
CA VAL A 87 -0.17 -8.14 9.92
C VAL A 87 -0.30 -7.09 11.01
N ALA A 88 -1.49 -6.52 11.19
CA ALA A 88 -1.72 -5.45 12.18
C ALA A 88 -1.46 -5.94 13.61
N ARG A 89 -1.86 -7.16 13.94
CA ARG A 89 -1.59 -7.78 15.25
C ARG A 89 -0.10 -8.04 15.46
N ALA A 90 0.58 -8.62 14.46
CA ALA A 90 2.01 -8.88 14.53
C ALA A 90 2.82 -7.57 14.67
N ALA A 91 2.50 -6.53 13.89
CA ALA A 91 3.14 -5.22 14.00
C ALA A 91 2.96 -4.62 15.41
N LYS A 92 1.73 -4.67 15.94
CA LYS A 92 1.42 -4.22 17.29
C LYS A 92 2.19 -5.01 18.36
N ALA A 93 2.33 -6.33 18.21
CA ALA A 93 3.09 -7.17 19.15
C ALA A 93 4.59 -6.81 19.20
N HIS A 94 5.14 -6.31 18.10
CA HIS A 94 6.52 -5.81 18.00
C HIS A 94 6.64 -4.28 18.20
N ALA A 95 5.59 -3.62 18.70
CA ALA A 95 5.56 -2.17 18.93
C ALA A 95 5.86 -1.31 17.69
N MET A 96 5.60 -1.85 16.49
CA MET A 96 5.79 -1.17 15.22
C MET A 96 4.46 -0.58 14.72
N PRO A 97 4.39 0.71 14.36
CA PRO A 97 3.27 1.23 13.58
C PRO A 97 3.17 0.48 12.26
N CYS A 98 1.95 0.27 11.75
CA CYS A 98 1.76 -0.30 10.42
C CYS A 98 0.75 0.50 9.60
N MET A 99 0.96 0.52 8.28
CA MET A 99 -0.09 0.85 7.33
C MET A 99 -0.48 -0.38 6.51
N ILE A 100 -1.76 -0.46 6.14
CA ILE A 100 -2.29 -1.55 5.32
C ILE A 100 -2.84 -1.04 4.00
N SER A 101 -2.41 -1.65 2.90
CA SER A 101 -2.89 -1.36 1.55
C SER A 101 -3.60 -2.56 0.96
N PHE A 102 -4.81 -2.33 0.47
CA PHE A 102 -5.55 -3.31 -0.32
C PHE A 102 -5.38 -3.03 -1.81
N THR A 103 -5.42 -4.10 -2.60
CA THR A 103 -5.68 -4.01 -4.05
C THR A 103 -7.14 -4.36 -4.33
N VAL A 104 -7.65 -3.86 -5.44
CA VAL A 104 -9.04 -4.02 -5.87
C VAL A 104 -9.12 -4.27 -7.37
N GLU A 105 -10.15 -4.98 -7.78
CA GLU A 105 -10.51 -5.21 -9.17
C GLU A 105 -11.17 -3.97 -9.80
N THR A 106 -11.49 -4.06 -11.09
CA THR A 106 -12.06 -2.95 -11.89
C THR A 106 -13.39 -2.41 -11.37
N ASP A 107 -14.09 -3.14 -10.50
CA ASP A 107 -15.33 -2.72 -9.86
C ASP A 107 -15.13 -2.08 -8.46
N GLY A 108 -13.89 -1.95 -8.01
CA GLY A 108 -13.51 -1.31 -6.75
C GLY A 108 -13.65 -2.21 -5.53
N LYS A 109 -13.77 -3.52 -5.74
CA LYS A 109 -13.85 -4.54 -4.68
C LYS A 109 -12.59 -5.38 -4.64
N LEU A 110 -12.32 -6.02 -3.51
CA LEU A 110 -11.26 -7.02 -3.42
C LEU A 110 -11.55 -8.18 -4.38
N VAL A 111 -10.55 -8.97 -4.73
CA VAL A 111 -10.68 -10.16 -5.60
C VAL A 111 -11.73 -11.17 -5.11
N THR A 112 -12.08 -11.13 -3.83
CA THR A 112 -13.15 -11.94 -3.22
C THR A 112 -14.56 -11.40 -3.46
N GLY A 113 -14.69 -10.24 -4.11
CA GLY A 113 -15.94 -9.49 -4.27
C GLY A 113 -16.35 -8.66 -3.06
N MET A 114 -15.54 -8.63 -1.99
CA MET A 114 -15.80 -7.81 -0.79
C MET A 114 -15.56 -6.33 -1.08
N ALA A 115 -16.47 -5.47 -0.62
CA ALA A 115 -16.30 -4.02 -0.73
C ALA A 115 -15.11 -3.55 0.10
N LEU A 116 -14.31 -2.62 -0.44
CA LEU A 116 -13.11 -2.10 0.24
C LEU A 116 -13.40 -1.51 1.63
N GLY A 117 -14.48 -0.72 1.75
CA GLY A 117 -14.90 -0.16 3.03
C GLY A 117 -15.22 -1.22 4.09
N GLU A 118 -15.89 -2.31 3.67
CA GLU A 118 -16.16 -3.44 4.58
C GLU A 118 -14.85 -4.09 5.05
N ALA A 119 -13.88 -4.31 4.14
CA ALA A 119 -12.58 -4.89 4.52
C ALA A 119 -11.86 -4.02 5.56
N ILE A 120 -11.87 -2.70 5.41
CA ILE A 120 -11.25 -1.76 6.35
C ILE A 120 -11.97 -1.80 7.71
N ASP A 121 -13.31 -1.72 7.73
CA ASP A 121 -14.10 -1.76 8.95
C ASP A 121 -13.83 -3.06 9.74
N ARG A 122 -13.75 -4.21 9.05
CA ARG A 122 -13.43 -5.51 9.68
C ARG A 122 -12.05 -5.53 10.33
N VAL A 123 -11.05 -4.91 9.71
CA VAL A 123 -9.69 -4.83 10.28
C VAL A 123 -9.69 -3.91 11.49
N ASP A 124 -10.28 -2.72 11.38
CA ASP A 124 -10.35 -1.77 12.50
C ASP A 124 -11.12 -2.37 13.69
N ASP A 125 -12.25 -3.04 13.46
CA ASP A 125 -13.02 -3.74 14.51
C ASP A 125 -12.21 -4.84 15.19
N ALA A 126 -11.52 -5.69 14.41
CA ALA A 126 -10.79 -6.84 14.93
C ALA A 126 -9.44 -6.51 15.58
N THR A 127 -8.94 -5.28 15.39
CA THR A 127 -7.63 -4.82 15.88
C THR A 127 -7.72 -3.61 16.80
N VAL A 128 -8.93 -3.06 16.99
CA VAL A 128 -9.19 -1.80 17.70
C VAL A 128 -8.45 -0.63 17.04
N GLY A 129 -8.57 -0.56 15.71
CA GLY A 129 -7.95 0.49 14.88
C GLY A 129 -6.43 0.49 14.92
N ALA A 130 -5.79 -0.68 15.01
CA ALA A 130 -4.33 -0.77 15.16
C ALA A 130 -3.55 -0.18 13.97
N PRO A 131 -3.96 -0.34 12.70
CA PRO A 131 -3.27 0.32 11.60
C PRO A 131 -3.25 1.84 11.77
N ALA A 132 -2.14 2.50 11.49
CA ALA A 132 -2.05 3.95 11.53
C ALA A 132 -2.98 4.58 10.46
N TYR A 133 -2.99 3.99 9.27
CA TYR A 133 -3.84 4.36 8.14
C TYR A 133 -3.90 3.24 7.10
N TYR A 134 -4.79 3.39 6.14
CA TYR A 134 -4.93 2.52 4.98
C TYR A 134 -4.53 3.22 3.69
N MET A 135 -4.21 2.41 2.67
CA MET A 135 -3.98 2.86 1.31
C MET A 135 -4.68 1.94 0.29
N ILE A 136 -4.73 2.39 -0.95
CA ILE A 136 -5.08 1.57 -2.10
C ILE A 136 -3.84 1.47 -2.98
N ASN A 137 -3.42 0.26 -3.35
CA ASN A 137 -2.30 0.11 -4.28
C ASN A 137 -2.55 -0.98 -5.30
N CYS A 138 -1.69 -1.02 -6.32
CA CYS A 138 -1.74 -2.03 -7.37
C CYS A 138 -3.03 -2.03 -8.20
N ALA A 139 -3.79 -0.94 -8.16
CA ALA A 139 -4.99 -0.72 -8.98
C ALA A 139 -4.93 0.69 -9.58
N HIS A 140 -5.41 0.87 -10.80
CA HIS A 140 -5.48 2.21 -11.42
C HIS A 140 -6.69 2.97 -10.85
N PRO A 141 -6.68 4.32 -10.73
CA PRO A 141 -7.82 5.04 -10.15
C PRO A 141 -9.16 4.80 -10.87
N THR A 142 -9.13 4.46 -12.16
CA THR A 142 -10.34 4.05 -12.91
C THR A 142 -11.02 2.81 -12.34
N HIS A 143 -10.31 1.99 -11.57
CA HIS A 143 -10.84 0.76 -10.99
C HIS A 143 -11.62 0.98 -9.71
N PHE A 144 -11.38 2.08 -8.97
CA PHE A 144 -11.92 2.21 -7.62
C PHE A 144 -12.54 3.57 -7.30
N MET A 145 -12.31 4.62 -8.09
CA MET A 145 -12.86 5.95 -7.80
C MET A 145 -14.40 5.94 -7.67
N GLN A 146 -15.08 5.09 -8.44
CA GLN A 146 -16.53 4.91 -8.39
C GLN A 146 -17.03 4.25 -7.08
N ALA A 147 -16.16 3.52 -6.38
CA ALA A 147 -16.48 2.89 -5.11
C ALA A 147 -16.29 3.85 -3.91
N LEU A 148 -15.60 4.98 -4.09
CA LEU A 148 -15.35 5.96 -3.04
C LEU A 148 -16.53 6.94 -2.90
N LYS A 149 -17.46 6.66 -1.99
CA LYS A 149 -18.62 7.53 -1.75
C LYS A 149 -18.34 8.54 -0.65
N LYS A 150 -18.43 9.83 -0.97
CA LYS A 150 -18.21 10.92 -0.01
C LYS A 150 -19.08 10.76 1.23
N GLY A 151 -18.48 10.96 2.41
CA GLY A 151 -19.15 10.87 3.71
C GLY A 151 -19.11 9.48 4.37
N GLU A 152 -18.59 8.46 3.69
CA GLU A 152 -18.35 7.16 4.33
C GLU A 152 -17.15 7.25 5.28
N ARG A 153 -17.34 6.86 6.54
CA ARG A 153 -16.36 7.05 7.63
C ARG A 153 -15.03 6.33 7.40
N TRP A 154 -15.03 5.18 6.73
CA TRP A 154 -13.81 4.44 6.45
C TRP A 154 -12.83 5.23 5.55
N LEU A 155 -13.32 6.19 4.75
CA LEU A 155 -12.47 7.05 3.91
C LEU A 155 -11.60 7.99 4.75
N ASP A 156 -12.02 8.32 5.98
CA ASP A 156 -11.19 9.10 6.92
C ASP A 156 -9.95 8.32 7.38
N ARG A 157 -9.91 7.00 7.12
CA ARG A 157 -8.79 6.11 7.43
C ARG A 157 -7.85 5.92 6.24
N VAL A 158 -8.24 6.30 5.02
CA VAL A 158 -7.45 6.09 3.80
C VAL A 158 -6.60 7.32 3.51
N TYR A 159 -5.28 7.17 3.65
CA TYR A 159 -4.33 8.28 3.56
C TYR A 159 -3.57 8.35 2.25
N GLY A 160 -3.77 7.39 1.34
CA GLY A 160 -3.03 7.44 0.09
C GLY A 160 -3.31 6.36 -0.92
N VAL A 161 -2.67 6.54 -2.07
CA VAL A 161 -2.78 5.66 -3.24
C VAL A 161 -1.39 5.46 -3.84
N LYS A 162 -1.07 4.20 -4.20
CA LYS A 162 0.06 3.84 -5.06
C LYS A 162 -0.45 3.03 -6.26
N ALA A 163 -0.80 3.71 -7.33
CA ALA A 163 -1.55 3.12 -8.44
C ALA A 163 -0.66 2.42 -9.46
N ASN A 164 -1.25 1.49 -10.21
CA ASN A 164 -0.63 1.00 -11.44
C ASN A 164 -0.61 2.10 -12.51
N ALA A 165 0.33 1.98 -13.46
CA ALA A 165 0.39 2.87 -14.62
C ALA A 165 -0.75 2.59 -15.62
N SER A 166 -0.96 1.32 -15.96
CA SER A 166 -2.00 0.92 -16.91
C SER A 166 -3.39 0.88 -16.27
N ALA A 167 -4.39 1.31 -17.03
CA ALA A 167 -5.81 1.20 -16.68
C ALA A 167 -6.41 -0.20 -16.96
N LYS A 168 -5.65 -1.11 -17.58
CA LYS A 168 -6.07 -2.51 -17.80
C LYS A 168 -6.27 -3.24 -16.48
N SER A 169 -7.15 -4.24 -16.49
CA SER A 169 -7.33 -5.17 -15.37
C SER A 169 -6.07 -6.01 -15.11
N HIS A 170 -5.98 -6.63 -13.93
CA HIS A 170 -4.88 -7.54 -13.61
C HIS A 170 -4.80 -8.71 -14.58
N ALA A 171 -5.93 -9.29 -14.95
CA ALA A 171 -6.00 -10.38 -15.92
C ALA A 171 -5.47 -9.98 -17.30
N GLU A 172 -5.87 -8.81 -17.82
CA GLU A 172 -5.38 -8.31 -19.11
C GLU A 172 -3.88 -8.04 -19.11
N LEU A 173 -3.30 -7.66 -17.97
CA LEU A 173 -1.86 -7.43 -17.83
C LEU A 173 -1.08 -8.74 -17.70
N ASP A 174 -1.60 -9.73 -16.97
CA ASP A 174 -0.98 -11.05 -16.82
C ASP A 174 -0.88 -11.80 -18.17
N GLU A 175 -1.85 -11.57 -19.06
CA GLU A 175 -1.88 -12.15 -20.41
C GLU A 175 -1.22 -11.26 -21.48
N SER A 176 -0.63 -10.12 -21.12
CA SER A 176 -0.08 -9.18 -22.09
C SER A 176 1.36 -9.51 -22.50
N GLU A 177 1.59 -9.70 -23.80
CA GLU A 177 2.94 -9.84 -24.36
C GLU A 177 3.68 -8.50 -24.55
N THR A 178 2.95 -7.39 -24.43
CA THR A 178 3.48 -6.03 -24.64
C THR A 178 3.32 -5.20 -23.39
N LEU A 179 4.37 -4.46 -23.04
CA LEU A 179 4.31 -3.51 -21.94
C LEU A 179 3.30 -2.40 -22.24
N ASP A 180 2.30 -2.25 -21.38
CA ASP A 180 1.45 -1.08 -21.33
C ASP A 180 2.03 -0.10 -20.31
N ALA A 181 2.61 1.00 -20.82
CA ALA A 181 3.27 2.00 -20.00
C ALA A 181 2.30 2.99 -19.32
N GLY A 182 0.99 2.92 -19.61
CA GLY A 182 0.02 3.88 -19.10
C GLY A 182 0.22 5.31 -19.63
N ASP A 183 -0.48 6.26 -19.01
CA ASP A 183 -0.38 7.70 -19.30
C ASP A 183 -0.04 8.45 -17.99
N PRO A 184 1.21 8.94 -17.83
CA PRO A 184 1.63 9.73 -16.67
C PRO A 184 0.73 10.95 -16.38
N ASP A 185 0.30 11.68 -17.41
CA ASP A 185 -0.47 12.90 -17.26
C ASP A 185 -1.91 12.58 -16.84
N ASP A 186 -2.48 11.49 -17.38
CA ASP A 186 -3.79 10.98 -16.94
C ASP A 186 -3.73 10.57 -15.47
N LEU A 187 -2.69 9.85 -15.07
CA LEU A 187 -2.52 9.44 -13.68
C LEU A 187 -2.41 10.66 -12.74
N GLY A 188 -1.60 11.66 -13.12
CA GLY A 188 -1.46 12.92 -12.38
C GLY A 188 -2.79 13.65 -12.21
N ARG A 189 -3.57 13.82 -13.29
CA ARG A 189 -4.90 14.46 -13.23
C ARG A 189 -5.87 13.73 -12.31
N ARG A 190 -5.87 12.39 -12.35
CA ARG A 190 -6.74 11.57 -11.48
C ARG A 190 -6.36 11.70 -10.00
N TYR A 191 -5.06 11.76 -9.70
CA TYR A 191 -4.57 11.97 -8.34
C TYR A 191 -4.98 13.35 -7.81
N SER A 192 -4.89 14.38 -8.64
CA SER A 192 -5.37 15.73 -8.30
C SER A 192 -6.87 15.73 -7.97
N GLY A 193 -7.69 15.04 -8.78
CA GLY A 193 -9.13 14.87 -8.54
C GLY A 193 -9.46 14.07 -7.28
N LEU A 194 -8.69 13.01 -6.98
CA LEU A 194 -8.79 12.25 -5.75
C LEU A 194 -8.50 13.13 -4.53
N ARG A 195 -7.39 13.88 -4.54
CA ARG A 195 -7.02 14.75 -3.41
C ARG A 195 -8.03 15.88 -3.18
N ALA A 196 -8.59 16.44 -4.25
CA ALA A 196 -9.65 17.44 -4.14
C ALA A 196 -10.95 16.87 -3.53
N SER A 197 -11.23 15.58 -3.76
CA SER A 197 -12.43 14.92 -3.24
C SER A 197 -12.24 14.30 -1.85
N PHE A 198 -11.02 13.87 -1.53
CA PHE A 198 -10.64 13.15 -0.31
C PHE A 198 -9.34 13.74 0.26
N PRO A 199 -9.41 14.85 1.02
CA PRO A 199 -8.23 15.58 1.50
C PRO A 199 -7.30 14.78 2.43
N THR A 200 -7.78 13.66 3.00
CA THR A 200 -6.96 12.71 3.78
C THR A 200 -5.94 11.97 2.92
N MET A 201 -6.18 11.81 1.62
CA MET A 201 -5.29 11.14 0.66
C MET A 201 -4.09 12.02 0.31
N ARG A 202 -3.06 11.98 1.16
CA ARG A 202 -1.84 12.79 1.08
C ARG A 202 -0.58 12.00 0.72
N ILE A 203 -0.63 10.68 0.78
CA ILE A 203 0.48 9.79 0.39
C ILE A 203 0.21 9.32 -1.04
N LEU A 204 0.99 9.83 -1.99
CA LEU A 204 0.79 9.59 -3.42
C LEU A 204 2.05 8.93 -4.00
N GLY A 205 1.88 7.88 -4.79
CA GLY A 205 3.01 7.25 -5.48
C GLY A 205 2.57 6.28 -6.55
N GLY A 206 3.52 5.47 -7.02
CA GLY A 206 3.29 4.47 -8.05
C GLY A 206 3.45 3.03 -7.56
N CYS A 207 2.86 2.11 -8.31
CA CYS A 207 2.99 0.66 -8.18
C CYS A 207 3.41 0.06 -9.54
N CYS A 208 2.80 -1.04 -10.00
CA CYS A 208 3.25 -1.74 -11.20
C CYS A 208 3.17 -0.86 -12.46
N GLY A 209 4.23 -0.90 -13.28
CA GLY A 209 4.34 -0.14 -14.52
C GLY A 209 4.69 1.34 -14.35
N THR A 210 4.71 1.87 -13.13
CA THR A 210 5.08 3.27 -12.88
C THR A 210 6.60 3.47 -12.86
N ASP A 211 7.03 4.67 -13.23
CA ASP A 211 8.42 5.10 -13.22
C ASP A 211 8.53 6.59 -12.83
N HIS A 212 9.73 7.17 -12.94
CA HIS A 212 9.99 8.56 -12.62
C HIS A 212 9.10 9.57 -13.40
N ARG A 213 8.64 9.24 -14.62
CA ARG A 213 7.76 10.11 -15.40
C ARG A 213 6.38 10.23 -14.75
N HIS A 214 5.87 9.10 -14.24
CA HIS A 214 4.62 9.06 -13.48
C HIS A 214 4.72 9.83 -12.17
N ILE A 215 5.82 9.66 -11.44
CA ILE A 215 6.05 10.40 -10.19
C ILE A 215 6.14 11.90 -10.46
N ALA A 216 6.85 12.33 -11.51
CA ALA A 216 6.92 13.75 -11.91
C ALA A 216 5.53 14.32 -12.22
N ALA A 217 4.72 13.63 -13.04
CA ALA A 217 3.37 14.06 -13.38
C ALA A 217 2.44 14.14 -12.13
N ILE A 218 2.58 13.19 -11.19
CA ILE A 218 1.87 13.25 -9.90
C ILE A 218 2.29 14.48 -9.11
N CYS A 219 3.59 14.76 -9.02
CA CYS A 219 4.11 15.93 -8.32
C CYS A 219 3.58 17.23 -8.93
N GLU A 220 3.68 17.38 -10.25
CA GLU A 220 3.20 18.57 -10.98
C GLU A 220 1.70 18.81 -10.79
N ALA A 221 0.90 17.74 -10.76
CA ALA A 221 -0.56 17.84 -10.63
C ALA A 221 -1.04 18.06 -9.18
N CYS A 222 -0.25 17.68 -8.17
CA CYS A 222 -0.69 17.62 -6.77
C CYS A 222 0.08 18.53 -5.81
N VAL A 223 1.36 18.80 -6.05
CA VAL A 223 2.14 19.67 -5.16
C VAL A 223 1.75 21.13 -5.48
N PRO A 224 1.36 21.93 -4.47
CA PRO A 224 1.12 23.35 -4.70
C PRO A 224 2.37 23.99 -5.31
N GLN A 225 2.22 24.68 -6.45
CA GLN A 225 3.30 25.50 -6.97
C GLN A 225 3.53 26.65 -5.97
N ALA A 226 4.78 26.89 -5.60
CA ALA A 226 5.12 28.07 -4.81
C ALA A 226 4.69 29.32 -5.59
N ALA A 227 3.97 30.22 -4.90
CA ALA A 227 3.54 31.51 -5.44
C ALA A 227 4.73 32.45 -5.66
#